data_AF-A0AAD9LX61-F1
#
_entry.id   AF-A0AAD9LX61-F1
#
_cell.length_a   1.000
_cell.length_b   1.000
_cell.length_c   1.000
_cell.angle_alpha   90.00
_cell.angle_beta   90.00
_cell.angle_gamma   90.00
#
_symmetry.space_group_name_H-M   'P 1'
#
loop_
_entity.id
_entity.type
_entity.pdbx_description
1 polymer ?
#
loop_
_entity_poly.entity_id
_entity_poly.type
_entity_poly.pdbx_seq_one_letter_code
_entity_poly.pdbx_strand_id
1 'polypeptide(L)'
;MPSQSGDQVFYLDSRGDLTLRIGQKDAEEPYQLVVCSRTVARSSAVFRAMLFGGFAESKSEGESSWVVDLPDDEHHLMFLLLTIIHGNFTFLPEKLNPEELYQLLIVADKYDMVHTLRPMLATWYQPHLETAAIAGNETFLWVAWVLGDKKTFENLALRLVLYSKVDEGGQLLDSNRNHFSKHRPLGPLGILERIAHTREDIIRKIFLLLHETIQARLDNRGCSKYADYPMHELKLNIQQLNSTHMTAPLYLGSVNHLESLIRKTGFDCVCKVLHSECNPLHHIRTEIRQLVKAVSPLVSDAEVERLRKQANKSGLGLKRPTEMDES
;
A
#
# COMPACT_ATOMS: atom_id res chain seq x y z
N MET A 1 -16.61 26.97 -0.13
CA MET A 1 -15.20 26.99 -0.54
C MET A 1 -14.77 28.45 -0.61
N PRO A 2 -13.72 28.88 0.10
CA PRO A 2 -13.13 30.19 -0.15
C PRO A 2 -12.67 30.27 -1.62
N SER A 3 -12.81 31.44 -2.21
CA SER A 3 -12.66 31.79 -3.63
C SER A 3 -11.27 31.53 -4.21
N GLN A 4 -11.22 31.15 -5.49
CA GLN A 4 -10.01 31.01 -6.32
C GLN A 4 -9.45 32.38 -6.80
N SER A 5 -9.13 33.27 -5.88
CA SER A 5 -8.45 34.55 -6.19
C SER A 5 -7.34 34.77 -5.17
N GLY A 6 -6.09 34.75 -5.62
CA GLY A 6 -4.90 34.53 -4.81
C GLY A 6 -4.26 35.77 -4.17
N ASP A 7 -5.09 36.68 -3.67
CA ASP A 7 -4.66 37.65 -2.64
C ASP A 7 -5.25 37.31 -1.26
N GLN A 8 -5.78 36.10 -1.11
CA GLN A 8 -6.55 35.72 0.07
C GLN A 8 -5.63 35.25 1.21
N VAL A 9 -5.26 36.20 2.08
CA VAL A 9 -4.72 35.89 3.41
C VAL A 9 -5.81 35.24 4.24
N PHE A 10 -5.61 33.99 4.64
CA PHE A 10 -6.54 33.29 5.52
C PHE A 10 -6.02 33.25 6.95
N TYR A 11 -6.81 33.75 7.89
CA TYR A 11 -6.48 33.76 9.32
C TYR A 11 -7.05 32.51 9.99
N LEU A 12 -6.18 31.54 10.28
CA LEU A 12 -6.54 30.38 11.12
C LEU A 12 -6.50 30.74 12.60
N ASP A 13 -5.74 31.78 12.96
CA ASP A 13 -5.74 32.39 14.29
C ASP A 13 -5.85 33.91 14.13
N SER A 14 -6.84 34.54 14.76
CA SER A 14 -7.04 35.99 14.72
C SER A 14 -5.92 36.77 15.43
N ARG A 15 -5.11 36.08 16.25
CA ARG A 15 -3.92 36.60 16.91
C ARG A 15 -2.65 35.90 16.41
N GLY A 16 -2.69 35.35 15.20
CA GLY A 16 -1.54 34.70 14.59
C GLY A 16 -0.33 35.62 14.50
N ASP A 17 0.85 35.04 14.69
CA ASP A 17 2.14 35.73 14.76
C ASP A 17 3.13 35.25 13.69
N LEU A 18 2.70 34.32 12.84
CA LEU A 18 3.45 33.70 11.76
C LEU A 18 2.57 33.61 10.50
N THR A 19 3.12 34.03 9.36
CA THR A 19 2.51 33.82 8.04
C THR A 19 3.24 32.71 7.29
N LEU A 20 2.53 31.65 6.94
CA LEU A 20 3.04 30.59 6.06
C LEU A 20 2.62 30.90 4.62
N ARG A 21 3.58 31.01 3.70
CA ARG A 21 3.34 31.12 2.26
C ARG A 21 3.54 29.74 1.63
N ILE A 22 2.48 29.18 1.04
CA ILE A 22 2.44 27.79 0.59
C ILE A 22 2.25 27.74 -0.92
N GLY A 23 2.99 26.84 -1.58
CA GLY A 23 2.99 26.66 -3.02
C GLY A 23 4.21 27.30 -3.70
N GLN A 24 4.43 26.92 -4.97
CA GLN A 24 5.66 27.23 -5.71
C GLN A 24 6.04 28.71 -5.65
N LYS A 25 7.35 28.99 -5.50
CA LYS A 25 7.91 30.35 -5.44
C LYS A 25 7.57 31.23 -6.64
N ASP A 26 7.31 30.62 -7.80
CA ASP A 26 7.01 31.31 -9.06
C ASP A 26 5.50 31.37 -9.37
N ALA A 27 4.64 30.87 -8.47
CA ALA A 27 3.22 31.13 -8.58
C ALA A 27 3.00 32.64 -8.42
N GLU A 28 2.26 33.25 -9.35
CA GLU A 28 1.95 34.69 -9.31
C GLU A 28 1.31 35.11 -7.97
N GLU A 29 0.70 34.17 -7.25
CA GLU A 29 -0.08 34.38 -6.04
C GLU A 29 0.09 33.21 -5.03
N PRO A 30 1.01 33.28 -4.05
CA PRO A 30 1.19 32.23 -3.04
C PRO A 30 0.07 32.25 -1.99
N TYR A 31 -0.42 31.07 -1.59
CA TYR A 31 -1.45 30.96 -0.55
C TYR A 31 -0.88 31.33 0.82
N GLN A 32 -1.49 32.32 1.48
CA GLN A 32 -1.00 32.85 2.76
C GLN A 32 -1.91 32.43 3.92
N LEU A 33 -1.34 31.72 4.89
CA LEU A 33 -2.04 31.30 6.10
C LEU A 33 -1.41 31.98 7.32
N VAL A 34 -2.21 32.78 8.04
CA VAL A 34 -1.80 33.40 9.30
C VAL A 34 -2.17 32.46 10.44
N VAL A 35 -1.15 32.02 11.18
CA VAL A 35 -1.22 30.98 12.21
C VAL A 35 -0.53 31.43 13.50
N CYS A 36 -0.81 30.73 14.60
CA CYS A 36 -0.05 30.86 15.84
C CYS A 36 1.13 29.88 15.84
N SER A 37 2.35 30.42 15.74
CA SER A 37 3.63 29.71 15.70
C SER A 37 3.76 28.67 16.82
N ARG A 38 3.32 29.01 18.04
CA ARG A 38 3.36 28.11 19.21
C ARG A 38 2.41 26.93 19.07
N THR A 39 1.26 27.09 18.41
CA THR A 39 0.33 25.98 18.16
C THR A 39 0.89 25.04 17.10
N VAL A 40 1.48 25.58 16.03
CA VAL A 40 2.16 24.80 14.99
C VAL A 40 3.33 24.00 15.61
N ALA A 41 4.23 24.67 16.33
CA ALA A 41 5.39 24.01 16.96
C ALA A 41 5.01 23.00 18.06
N ARG A 42 3.90 23.20 18.77
CA ARG A 42 3.40 22.21 19.75
C ARG A 42 2.91 20.94 19.07
N SER A 43 2.39 21.07 17.85
CA SER A 43 1.76 19.97 17.11
C SER A 43 2.73 19.24 16.17
N SER A 44 3.92 19.78 15.94
CA SER A 44 4.92 19.23 15.03
C SER A 44 6.33 19.44 15.56
N ALA A 45 7.05 18.34 15.79
CA ALA A 45 8.46 18.41 16.15
C ALA A 45 9.31 19.03 15.03
N VAL A 46 8.92 18.83 13.77
CA VAL A 46 9.58 19.39 12.58
C VAL A 46 9.41 20.90 12.55
N PHE A 47 8.19 21.42 12.64
CA PHE A 47 7.97 22.87 12.69
C PHE A 47 8.59 23.50 13.94
N ARG A 48 8.58 22.82 15.08
CA ARG A 48 9.27 23.32 16.27
C ARG A 48 10.77 23.54 16.02
N ALA A 49 11.42 22.56 15.39
CA ALA A 49 12.83 22.69 15.03
C ALA A 49 13.03 23.80 14.00
N MET A 50 12.23 23.84 12.94
CA MET A 50 12.29 24.86 11.88
C MET A 50 12.12 26.30 12.42
N LEU A 51 11.08 26.54 13.21
CA LEU A 51 10.67 27.87 13.66
C LEU A 51 11.45 28.39 14.88
N PHE A 52 11.96 27.49 15.72
CA PHE A 52 12.59 27.86 17.00
C PHE A 52 13.98 27.24 17.20
N GLY A 53 14.52 26.55 16.21
CA GLY A 53 15.83 25.90 16.26
C GLY A 53 16.99 26.74 15.71
N GLY A 54 16.74 27.97 15.27
CA GLY A 54 17.77 28.86 14.71
C GLY A 54 18.07 28.62 13.22
N PHE A 55 17.12 28.03 12.49
CA PHE A 55 17.19 27.92 11.03
C PHE A 55 16.75 29.23 10.36
N ALA A 56 16.84 29.29 9.02
CA ALA A 56 16.47 30.48 8.25
C ALA A 56 15.00 30.88 8.42
N GLU A 57 14.14 29.93 8.79
CA GLU A 57 12.72 30.12 9.06
C GLU A 57 12.44 30.63 10.48
N SER A 58 13.44 30.69 11.36
CA SER A 58 13.29 31.23 12.72
C SER A 58 13.09 32.74 12.69
N LYS A 59 12.35 33.28 13.66
CA LYS A 59 12.09 34.72 13.73
C LYS A 59 13.39 35.50 14.00
N SER A 60 13.74 36.43 13.12
CA SER A 60 14.91 37.31 13.31
C SER A 60 14.64 38.38 14.36
N GLU A 61 15.68 38.73 15.14
CA GLU A 61 15.59 39.83 16.09
C GLU A 61 15.35 41.16 15.37
N GLY A 62 14.34 41.91 15.80
CA GLY A 62 13.98 43.21 15.22
C GLY A 62 13.02 43.15 14.03
N GLU A 63 12.65 41.96 13.55
CA GLU A 63 11.72 41.82 12.43
C GLU A 63 10.25 41.93 12.87
N SER A 64 9.51 42.86 12.26
CA SER A 64 8.10 43.10 12.57
C SER A 64 7.17 42.03 12.00
N SER A 65 7.56 41.39 10.89
CA SER A 65 6.79 40.35 10.20
C SER A 65 7.56 39.04 10.22
N TRP A 66 6.91 37.94 10.60
CA TRP A 66 7.50 36.60 10.54
C TRP A 66 6.81 35.80 9.43
N VAL A 67 7.53 35.60 8.33
CA VAL A 67 7.02 34.93 7.13
C VAL A 67 7.90 33.73 6.80
N VAL A 68 7.30 32.57 6.53
CA VAL A 68 8.02 31.34 6.16
C VAL A 68 7.45 30.79 4.87
N ASP A 69 8.35 30.48 3.93
CA ASP A 69 8.02 29.89 2.63
C ASP A 69 8.04 28.36 2.67
N LEU A 70 6.96 27.74 2.20
CA LEU A 70 6.79 26.30 2.06
C LEU A 70 6.49 25.97 0.58
N PRO A 71 7.48 26.09 -0.32
CA PRO A 71 7.24 26.07 -1.75
C PRO A 71 6.91 24.70 -2.34
N ASP A 72 7.29 23.64 -1.64
CA ASP A 72 7.08 22.25 -2.05
C ASP A 72 5.78 21.66 -1.51
N ASP A 73 5.03 22.43 -0.71
CA ASP A 73 3.79 21.96 -0.08
C ASP A 73 2.55 22.37 -0.87
N GLU A 74 1.58 21.47 -0.88
CA GLU A 74 0.27 21.72 -1.46
C GLU A 74 -0.59 22.48 -0.44
N HIS A 75 -1.20 23.58 -0.89
CA HIS A 75 -1.86 24.56 -0.03
C HIS A 75 -3.13 24.01 0.63
N HIS A 76 -3.93 23.23 -0.09
CA HIS A 76 -5.17 22.66 0.44
C HIS A 76 -4.91 21.67 1.60
N LEU A 77 -3.93 20.77 1.45
CA LEU A 77 -3.59 19.77 2.46
C LEU A 77 -2.96 20.40 3.70
N MET A 78 -2.08 21.39 3.49
CA MET A 78 -1.50 22.16 4.58
C MET A 78 -2.59 22.95 5.34
N PHE A 79 -3.54 23.55 4.61
CA PHE A 79 -4.69 24.22 5.20
C PHE A 79 -5.50 23.28 6.10
N LEU A 80 -5.79 22.05 5.67
CA LEU A 80 -6.51 21.07 6.50
C LEU A 80 -5.77 20.74 7.80
N LEU A 81 -4.46 20.46 7.74
CA LEU A 81 -3.65 20.15 8.93
C LEU A 81 -3.62 21.31 9.92
N LEU A 82 -3.39 22.52 9.43
CA LEU A 82 -3.34 23.71 10.27
C LEU A 82 -4.72 24.02 10.88
N THR A 83 -5.79 23.85 10.10
CA THR A 83 -7.17 23.98 10.58
C THR A 83 -7.47 23.04 11.75
N ILE A 84 -7.02 21.79 11.68
CA ILE A 84 -7.19 20.80 12.75
C ILE A 84 -6.50 21.26 14.04
N ILE A 85 -5.22 21.66 13.96
CA ILE A 85 -4.45 22.01 15.17
C ILE A 85 -4.86 23.36 15.77
N HIS A 86 -5.48 24.24 14.97
CA HIS A 86 -6.11 25.47 15.43
C HIS A 86 -7.54 25.25 15.95
N GLY A 87 -8.08 24.03 15.85
CA GLY A 87 -9.41 23.68 16.38
C GLY A 87 -10.58 24.25 15.58
N ASN A 88 -10.35 24.64 14.33
CA ASN A 88 -11.35 25.29 13.50
C ASN A 88 -12.10 24.29 12.60
N PHE A 89 -12.86 23.39 13.20
CA PHE A 89 -13.45 22.24 12.49
C PHE A 89 -14.54 22.60 11.46
N THR A 90 -15.05 23.85 11.45
CA THR A 90 -16.08 24.31 10.52
C THR A 90 -15.64 24.26 9.06
N PHE A 91 -14.33 24.33 8.79
CA PHE A 91 -13.79 24.30 7.43
C PHE A 91 -13.33 22.92 6.97
N LEU A 92 -13.50 21.87 7.80
CA LEU A 92 -13.11 20.52 7.43
C LEU A 92 -14.19 19.82 6.61
N PRO A 93 -13.80 19.01 5.61
CA PRO A 93 -14.74 18.15 4.91
C PRO A 93 -15.21 17.01 5.82
N GLU A 94 -16.47 16.59 5.66
CA GLU A 94 -17.01 15.45 6.40
C GLU A 94 -16.28 14.13 6.07
N LYS A 95 -15.85 13.98 4.81
CA LYS A 95 -15.15 12.82 4.27
C LYS A 95 -14.05 13.27 3.32
N LEU A 96 -12.97 12.50 3.28
CA LEU A 96 -11.95 12.60 2.24
C LEU A 96 -12.09 11.43 1.28
N ASN A 97 -11.85 11.66 -0.01
CA ASN A 97 -11.65 10.56 -0.95
C ASN A 97 -10.28 9.89 -0.71
N PRO A 98 -10.05 8.69 -1.26
CA PRO A 98 -8.77 7.97 -1.10
C PRO A 98 -7.51 8.77 -1.44
N GLU A 99 -7.54 9.53 -2.53
CA GLU A 99 -6.38 10.31 -2.99
C GLU A 99 -6.09 11.46 -2.04
N GLU A 100 -7.11 12.20 -1.62
CA GLU A 100 -6.98 13.29 -0.64
C GLU A 100 -6.43 12.77 0.70
N LEU A 101 -6.92 11.63 1.19
CA LEU A 101 -6.41 11.01 2.41
C LEU A 101 -4.94 10.62 2.27
N TYR A 102 -4.57 10.00 1.14
CA TYR A 102 -3.19 9.62 0.85
C TYR A 102 -2.26 10.85 0.84
N GLN A 103 -2.64 11.91 0.12
CA GLN A 103 -1.84 13.13 0.03
C GLN A 103 -1.76 13.86 1.38
N LEU A 104 -2.86 13.94 2.13
CA LEU A 104 -2.87 14.51 3.48
C LEU A 104 -1.90 13.77 4.40
N LEU A 105 -1.84 12.44 4.32
CA LEU A 105 -0.93 11.63 5.10
C LEU A 105 0.54 11.80 4.68
N ILE A 106 0.83 12.11 3.42
CA ILE A 106 2.20 12.51 3.00
C ILE A 106 2.62 13.76 3.77
N VAL A 107 1.79 14.81 3.75
CA VAL A 107 2.11 16.07 4.43
C VAL A 107 2.16 15.87 5.95
N ALA A 108 1.23 15.09 6.52
CA ALA A 108 1.22 14.81 7.94
C ALA A 108 2.45 13.99 8.40
N ASP A 109 2.92 13.02 7.60
CA ASP A 109 4.14 12.27 7.90
C ASP A 109 5.38 13.16 7.76
N LYS A 110 5.46 13.99 6.72
CA LYS A 110 6.54 14.98 6.49
C LYS A 110 6.77 15.88 7.71
N TYR A 111 5.70 16.33 8.36
CA TYR A 111 5.76 17.23 9.52
C TYR A 111 5.60 16.53 10.88
N ASP A 112 5.59 15.19 10.95
CA ASP A 112 5.33 14.40 12.17
C ASP A 112 4.02 14.78 12.89
N MET A 113 2.96 15.02 12.11
CA MET A 113 1.63 15.46 12.55
C MET A 113 0.55 14.38 12.43
N VAL A 114 0.87 13.13 12.07
CA VAL A 114 -0.13 12.05 11.91
C VAL A 114 -1.04 11.90 13.14
N HIS A 115 -0.51 12.13 14.32
CA HIS A 115 -1.25 12.05 15.59
C HIS A 115 -2.38 13.09 15.71
N THR A 116 -2.29 14.24 15.02
CA THR A 116 -3.32 15.29 15.04
C THR A 116 -4.57 14.86 14.27
N LEU A 117 -4.44 13.92 13.33
CA LEU A 117 -5.53 13.42 12.50
C LEU A 117 -6.44 12.42 13.22
N ARG A 118 -6.01 11.88 14.36
CA ARG A 118 -6.71 10.84 15.12
C ARG A 118 -8.23 11.07 15.28
N PRO A 119 -8.72 12.28 15.61
CA PRO A 119 -10.16 12.51 15.75
C PRO A 119 -10.96 12.25 14.47
N MET A 120 -10.34 12.42 13.29
CA MET A 120 -11.00 12.34 11.98
C MET A 120 -10.85 10.96 11.32
N LEU A 121 -9.94 10.09 11.79
CA LEU A 121 -9.67 8.81 11.12
C LEU A 121 -10.90 7.88 11.09
N ALA A 122 -11.80 7.98 12.08
CA ALA A 122 -13.03 7.20 12.08
C ALA A 122 -13.93 7.53 10.87
N THR A 123 -13.96 8.78 10.43
CA THR A 123 -14.79 9.23 9.29
C THR A 123 -14.02 9.24 7.98
N TRP A 124 -12.72 9.53 8.00
CA TRP A 124 -11.91 9.69 6.80
C TRP A 124 -11.24 8.39 6.33
N TYR A 125 -10.93 7.45 7.23
CA TYR A 125 -10.20 6.21 6.88
C TYR A 125 -11.06 4.96 6.88
N GLN A 126 -11.86 4.74 7.95
CA GLN A 126 -12.65 3.50 8.10
C GLN A 126 -13.57 3.17 6.91
N PRO A 127 -14.27 4.14 6.28
CA PRO A 127 -15.14 3.84 5.14
C PRO A 127 -14.43 3.24 3.93
N HIS A 128 -13.10 3.43 3.84
CA HIS A 128 -12.33 2.96 2.68
C HIS A 128 -11.67 1.60 2.88
N LEU A 129 -11.77 0.98 4.07
CA LEU A 129 -11.12 -0.31 4.33
C LEU A 129 -11.60 -1.43 3.40
N GLU A 130 -12.87 -1.41 3.01
CA GLU A 130 -13.43 -2.35 2.04
C GLU A 130 -12.92 -2.06 0.62
N THR A 131 -12.86 -0.78 0.25
CA THR A 131 -12.41 -0.33 -1.08
C THR A 131 -10.90 -0.48 -1.27
N ALA A 132 -10.11 -0.39 -0.20
CA ALA A 132 -8.66 -0.62 -0.21
C ALA A 132 -8.32 -2.01 -0.77
N ALA A 133 -9.21 -3.00 -0.56
CA ALA A 133 -9.07 -4.34 -1.09
C ALA A 133 -9.50 -4.47 -2.58
N ILE A 134 -9.65 -3.39 -3.34
CA ILE A 134 -9.94 -3.41 -4.78
C ILE A 134 -8.66 -3.08 -5.55
N ALA A 135 -8.46 -3.70 -6.73
CA ALA A 135 -7.31 -3.40 -7.58
C ALA A 135 -7.33 -1.93 -8.05
N GLY A 136 -6.17 -1.28 -8.13
CA GLY A 136 -6.06 0.15 -8.44
C GLY A 136 -6.02 1.09 -7.22
N ASN A 137 -6.04 0.54 -6.00
CA ASN A 137 -5.97 1.29 -4.74
C ASN A 137 -4.65 1.07 -3.99
N GLU A 138 -3.54 0.92 -4.72
CA GLU A 138 -2.27 0.50 -4.14
C GLU A 138 -1.66 1.56 -3.21
N THR A 139 -2.06 2.83 -3.37
CA THR A 139 -1.75 3.93 -2.42
C THR A 139 -2.24 3.66 -1.00
N PHE A 140 -3.23 2.77 -0.80
CA PHE A 140 -3.63 2.35 0.55
C PHE A 140 -2.54 1.58 1.29
N LEU A 141 -1.55 1.01 0.58
CA LEU A 141 -0.39 0.43 1.23
C LEU A 141 0.39 1.50 2.02
N TRP A 142 0.53 2.71 1.46
CA TRP A 142 1.13 3.85 2.16
C TRP A 142 0.24 4.35 3.30
N VAL A 143 -1.08 4.47 3.06
CA VAL A 143 -2.03 4.90 4.08
C VAL A 143 -1.94 3.99 5.32
N ALA A 144 -2.01 2.67 5.11
CA ALA A 144 -1.90 1.69 6.18
C ALA A 144 -0.52 1.74 6.87
N TRP A 145 0.55 1.98 6.10
CA TRP A 145 1.91 2.14 6.62
C TRP A 145 2.07 3.36 7.53
N VAL A 146 1.55 4.52 7.13
CA VAL A 146 1.63 5.77 7.90
C VAL A 146 0.76 5.68 9.15
N LEU A 147 -0.45 5.15 9.02
CA LEU A 147 -1.38 5.00 10.15
C LEU A 147 -1.02 3.86 11.11
N GLY A 148 -0.12 2.95 10.71
CA GLY A 148 0.25 1.79 11.51
C GLY A 148 -0.78 0.66 11.48
N ASP A 149 -1.70 0.64 10.52
CA ASP A 149 -2.64 -0.48 10.35
C ASP A 149 -1.92 -1.69 9.74
N LYS A 150 -1.28 -2.46 10.63
CA LYS A 150 -0.51 -3.66 10.27
C LYS A 150 -1.34 -4.65 9.46
N LYS A 151 -2.58 -4.92 9.89
CA LYS A 151 -3.44 -5.93 9.25
C LYS A 151 -3.77 -5.53 7.82
N THR A 152 -4.18 -4.27 7.62
CA THR A 152 -4.47 -3.75 6.28
C THR A 152 -3.20 -3.74 5.43
N PHE A 153 -2.07 -3.31 5.99
CA PHE A 153 -0.79 -3.30 5.28
C PHE A 153 -0.38 -4.69 4.78
N GLU A 154 -0.36 -5.70 5.66
CA GLU A 154 0.04 -7.07 5.31
C GLU A 154 -0.90 -7.68 4.26
N ASN A 155 -2.21 -7.45 4.40
CA ASN A 155 -3.19 -7.91 3.43
C ASN A 155 -2.97 -7.28 2.05
N LEU A 156 -2.75 -5.97 1.98
CA LEU A 156 -2.51 -5.28 0.71
C LEU A 156 -1.18 -5.72 0.08
N ALA A 157 -0.12 -5.87 0.87
CA ALA A 157 1.17 -6.34 0.39
C ALA A 157 1.07 -7.76 -0.19
N LEU A 158 0.39 -8.67 0.50
CA LEU A 158 0.12 -10.03 -0.01
C LEU A 158 -0.73 -10.00 -1.28
N ARG A 159 -1.72 -9.11 -1.38
CA ARG A 159 -2.48 -8.95 -2.62
C ARG A 159 -1.61 -8.51 -3.79
N LEU A 160 -0.67 -7.59 -3.59
CA LEU A 160 0.26 -7.21 -4.66
C LEU A 160 1.14 -8.39 -5.09
N VAL A 161 1.60 -9.21 -4.14
CA VAL A 161 2.30 -10.47 -4.47
C VAL A 161 1.45 -11.35 -5.40
N LEU A 162 0.16 -11.46 -5.13
CA LEU A 162 -0.71 -12.39 -5.85
C LEU A 162 -1.25 -11.85 -7.19
N TYR A 163 -1.49 -10.53 -7.30
CA TYR A 163 -2.22 -9.93 -8.40
C TYR A 163 -1.35 -9.05 -9.32
N SER A 164 -0.20 -8.56 -8.87
CA SER A 164 0.64 -7.67 -9.69
C SER A 164 1.36 -8.43 -10.81
N LYS A 165 1.54 -7.72 -11.92
CA LYS A 165 2.38 -8.15 -13.04
C LYS A 165 3.76 -7.53 -12.91
N VAL A 166 4.70 -7.99 -13.73
CA VAL A 166 6.02 -7.35 -13.86
C VAL A 166 6.33 -7.03 -15.32
N ASP A 167 7.21 -6.07 -15.53
CA ASP A 167 7.85 -5.85 -16.83
C ASP A 167 9.00 -6.83 -17.07
N GLU A 168 9.70 -6.68 -18.20
CA GLU A 168 10.86 -7.51 -18.54
C GLU A 168 12.04 -7.35 -17.56
N GLY A 169 12.08 -6.25 -16.82
CA GLY A 169 13.08 -5.98 -15.78
C GLY A 169 12.69 -6.47 -14.39
N GLY A 170 11.54 -7.15 -14.21
CA GLY A 170 11.08 -7.62 -12.90
C GLY A 170 10.41 -6.56 -12.03
N GLN A 171 10.19 -5.35 -12.55
CA GLN A 171 9.54 -4.27 -11.81
C GLN A 171 8.03 -4.43 -11.81
N LEU A 172 7.40 -4.24 -10.65
CA LEU A 172 5.95 -4.38 -10.48
C LEU A 172 5.18 -3.33 -11.29
N LEU A 173 4.10 -3.81 -11.91
CA LEU A 173 3.18 -3.01 -12.71
C LEU A 173 1.78 -2.96 -12.10
N ASP A 174 1.16 -1.78 -12.17
CA ASP A 174 -0.24 -1.56 -11.80
C ASP A 174 -1.21 -2.12 -12.86
N SER A 175 -2.51 -1.95 -12.60
CA SER A 175 -3.58 -2.38 -13.53
C SER A 175 -3.49 -1.69 -14.90
N ASN A 176 -2.91 -0.50 -14.97
CA ASN A 176 -2.70 0.31 -16.17
C ASN A 176 -1.33 0.07 -16.84
N ARG A 177 -0.54 -0.89 -16.34
CA ARG A 177 0.83 -1.22 -16.81
C ARG A 177 1.86 -0.12 -16.55
N ASN A 178 1.63 0.75 -15.56
CA ASN A 178 2.62 1.69 -15.07
C ASN A 178 3.40 1.11 -13.88
N HIS A 179 4.59 1.65 -13.64
CA HIS A 179 5.41 1.27 -12.49
C HIS A 179 4.90 1.91 -11.21
N PHE A 180 4.81 1.12 -10.14
CA PHE A 180 4.38 1.57 -8.82
C PHE A 180 5.28 2.66 -8.18
N SER A 181 6.51 2.84 -8.67
CA SER A 181 7.54 3.67 -8.02
C SER A 181 7.78 5.05 -8.64
N LYS A 182 7.15 5.41 -9.77
CA LYS A 182 7.59 6.61 -10.50
C LYS A 182 7.42 7.92 -9.72
N HIS A 183 6.38 8.08 -8.89
CA HIS A 183 6.12 9.37 -8.22
C HIS A 183 5.43 9.28 -6.83
N ARG A 184 5.32 8.09 -6.22
CA ARG A 184 4.48 7.89 -5.02
C ARG A 184 5.07 6.89 -4.02
N PRO A 185 5.29 7.26 -2.74
CA PRO A 185 5.61 6.28 -1.71
C PRO A 185 4.44 5.31 -1.51
N LEU A 186 4.75 4.02 -1.39
CA LEU A 186 3.76 2.95 -1.15
C LEU A 186 4.00 2.21 0.17
N GLY A 187 5.10 2.46 0.87
CA GLY A 187 5.43 1.78 2.11
C GLY A 187 6.89 1.98 2.48
N PRO A 188 7.49 1.08 3.28
CA PRO A 188 8.91 1.16 3.60
C PRO A 188 9.78 0.92 2.38
N LEU A 189 11.02 1.40 2.45
CA LEU A 189 12.03 1.14 1.44
C LEU A 189 12.21 -0.37 1.21
N GLY A 190 12.30 -0.77 -0.05
CA GLY A 190 12.46 -2.18 -0.42
C GLY A 190 11.16 -2.99 -0.45
N ILE A 191 10.00 -2.43 -0.09
CA ILE A 191 8.75 -3.22 -0.02
C ILE A 191 8.32 -3.74 -1.39
N LEU A 192 8.45 -2.93 -2.44
CA LEU A 192 8.06 -3.31 -3.80
C LEU A 192 8.99 -4.41 -4.33
N GLU A 193 10.27 -4.30 -4.03
CA GLU A 193 11.27 -5.32 -4.34
C GLU A 193 10.92 -6.62 -3.60
N ARG A 194 10.64 -6.58 -2.29
CA ARG A 194 10.25 -7.78 -1.53
C ARG A 194 8.97 -8.42 -2.09
N ILE A 195 8.00 -7.62 -2.49
CA ILE A 195 6.78 -8.09 -3.15
C ILE A 195 7.12 -8.76 -4.50
N ALA A 196 7.96 -8.15 -5.33
CA ALA A 196 8.38 -8.70 -6.61
C ALA A 196 9.10 -10.04 -6.47
N HIS A 197 10.08 -10.11 -5.55
CA HIS A 197 10.83 -11.34 -5.26
C HIS A 197 9.92 -12.44 -4.71
N THR A 198 9.05 -12.12 -3.74
CA THR A 198 8.13 -13.11 -3.16
C THR A 198 7.16 -13.65 -4.22
N ARG A 199 6.67 -12.77 -5.10
CA ARG A 199 5.84 -13.16 -6.25
C ARG A 199 6.59 -14.12 -7.16
N GLU A 200 7.83 -13.79 -7.54
CA GLU A 200 8.68 -14.64 -8.37
C GLU A 200 8.94 -16.01 -7.72
N ASP A 201 9.25 -16.03 -6.43
CA ASP A 201 9.46 -17.27 -5.67
C ASP A 201 8.22 -18.16 -5.67
N ILE A 202 7.03 -17.59 -5.48
CA ILE A 202 5.78 -18.36 -5.56
C ILE A 202 5.62 -18.93 -6.97
N ILE A 203 5.77 -18.11 -8.00
CA ILE A 203 5.63 -18.56 -9.40
C ILE A 203 6.62 -19.70 -9.70
N ARG A 204 7.88 -19.56 -9.28
CA ARG A 204 8.91 -20.60 -9.44
C ARG A 204 8.51 -21.89 -8.73
N LYS A 205 8.01 -21.82 -7.50
CA LYS A 205 7.52 -22.99 -6.76
C LYS A 205 6.33 -23.65 -7.45
N ILE A 206 5.40 -22.86 -8.01
CA ILE A 206 4.27 -23.40 -8.79
C ILE A 206 4.77 -24.14 -10.03
N PHE A 207 5.72 -23.58 -10.78
CA PHE A 207 6.30 -24.26 -11.94
C PHE A 207 7.04 -25.54 -11.56
N LEU A 208 7.78 -25.55 -10.45
CA LEU A 208 8.44 -26.76 -9.94
C LEU A 208 7.42 -27.84 -9.57
N LEU A 209 6.36 -27.48 -8.84
CA LEU A 209 5.26 -28.41 -8.51
C LEU A 209 4.61 -29.01 -9.77
N LEU A 210 4.38 -28.19 -10.79
CA LEU A 210 3.86 -28.66 -12.07
C LEU A 210 4.83 -29.64 -12.73
N HIS A 211 6.11 -29.28 -12.82
CA HIS A 211 7.13 -30.12 -13.43
C HIS A 211 7.27 -31.48 -12.73
N GLU A 212 7.39 -31.50 -11.41
CA GLU A 212 7.50 -32.72 -10.60
C GLU A 212 6.27 -33.61 -10.75
N THR A 213 5.08 -33.01 -10.73
CA THR A 213 3.82 -33.75 -10.90
C THR A 213 3.72 -34.36 -12.31
N ILE A 214 4.15 -33.64 -13.34
CA ILE A 214 4.20 -34.13 -14.72
C ILE A 214 5.20 -35.28 -14.85
N GLN A 215 6.43 -35.09 -14.34
CA GLN A 215 7.49 -36.09 -14.44
C GLN A 215 7.09 -37.41 -13.74
N ALA A 216 6.50 -37.33 -12.54
CA ALA A 216 6.01 -38.50 -11.83
C ALA A 216 5.00 -39.32 -12.66
N ARG A 217 4.18 -38.65 -13.49
CA ARG A 217 3.23 -39.34 -14.39
C ARG A 217 3.89 -39.93 -15.62
N LEU A 218 4.86 -39.25 -16.21
CA LEU A 218 5.64 -39.81 -17.31
C LEU A 218 6.41 -41.07 -16.86
N ASP A 219 6.82 -41.11 -15.60
CA ASP A 219 7.47 -42.27 -14.98
C ASP A 219 6.49 -43.41 -14.60
N ASN A 220 5.22 -43.35 -15.03
CA ASN A 220 4.15 -44.32 -14.73
C ASN A 220 3.84 -44.51 -13.23
N ARG A 221 4.14 -43.53 -12.37
CA ARG A 221 3.75 -43.54 -10.94
C ARG A 221 2.31 -43.05 -10.75
N GLY A 222 1.34 -43.75 -11.33
CA GLY A 222 -0.10 -43.45 -11.25
C GLY A 222 -0.97 -44.70 -11.04
N CYS A 223 -2.27 -44.53 -10.80
CA CYS A 223 -3.14 -45.65 -10.46
C CYS A 223 -3.14 -46.76 -11.55
N SER A 224 -2.86 -47.99 -11.14
CA SER A 224 -2.68 -49.18 -11.99
C SER A 224 -3.91 -49.68 -12.77
N LYS A 225 -5.09 -49.08 -12.57
CA LYS A 225 -6.36 -49.59 -13.13
C LYS A 225 -6.70 -49.12 -14.55
N TYR A 226 -5.93 -48.22 -15.16
CA TYR A 226 -6.28 -47.61 -16.46
C TYR A 226 -5.06 -47.36 -17.37
N ALA A 227 -4.14 -48.33 -17.44
CA ALA A 227 -2.91 -48.26 -18.23
C ALA A 227 -3.11 -48.08 -19.76
N ASP A 228 -4.34 -48.27 -20.27
CA ASP A 228 -4.64 -48.33 -21.71
C ASP A 228 -5.24 -47.04 -22.31
N TYR A 229 -5.40 -45.95 -21.54
CA TYR A 229 -5.95 -44.70 -22.08
C TYR A 229 -4.87 -43.80 -22.72
N PRO A 230 -5.10 -43.20 -23.91
CA PRO A 230 -4.05 -42.53 -24.67
C PRO A 230 -3.53 -41.26 -23.98
N MET A 231 -2.23 -41.22 -23.70
CA MET A 231 -1.44 -40.10 -23.16
C MET A 231 -1.34 -38.85 -24.06
N HIS A 232 -2.12 -38.77 -25.15
CA HIS A 232 -1.88 -37.82 -26.25
C HIS A 232 -2.38 -36.39 -25.94
N GLU A 233 -3.53 -36.25 -25.28
CA GLU A 233 -4.05 -34.94 -24.86
C GLU A 233 -3.26 -34.32 -23.71
N LEU A 234 -2.74 -35.13 -22.79
CA LEU A 234 -1.83 -34.66 -21.74
C LEU A 234 -0.58 -34.04 -22.37
N LYS A 235 0.06 -34.74 -23.32
CA LYS A 235 1.26 -34.23 -24.02
C LYS A 235 1.01 -32.91 -24.76
N LEU A 236 -0.15 -32.73 -25.39
CA LEU A 236 -0.51 -31.49 -26.11
C LEU A 236 -0.77 -30.30 -25.17
N ASN A 237 -1.54 -30.51 -24.09
CA ASN A 237 -1.76 -29.48 -23.07
C ASN A 237 -0.47 -29.16 -22.28
N ILE A 238 0.40 -30.16 -22.08
CA ILE A 238 1.72 -30.01 -21.44
C ILE A 238 2.72 -29.29 -22.36
N GLN A 239 2.74 -29.58 -23.66
CA GLN A 239 3.59 -28.84 -24.60
C GLN A 239 3.17 -27.37 -24.69
N GLN A 240 1.89 -27.03 -24.53
CA GLN A 240 1.47 -25.62 -24.43
C GLN A 240 1.98 -24.93 -23.16
N LEU A 241 2.06 -25.63 -22.02
CA LEU A 241 2.63 -25.12 -20.77
C LEU A 241 4.18 -25.08 -20.78
N ASN A 242 4.83 -26.08 -21.39
CA ASN A 242 6.29 -26.20 -21.49
C ASN A 242 6.89 -25.28 -22.56
N SER A 243 6.25 -25.15 -23.73
CA SER A 243 6.74 -24.30 -24.83
C SER A 243 6.61 -22.81 -24.54
N THR A 244 5.80 -22.43 -23.56
CA THR A 244 5.63 -21.02 -23.20
C THR A 244 6.60 -20.56 -22.11
N HIS A 245 7.00 -21.36 -21.10
CA HIS A 245 7.68 -20.78 -19.92
C HIS A 245 8.70 -21.64 -19.13
N MET A 246 9.06 -22.87 -19.53
CA MET A 246 9.90 -23.73 -18.66
C MET A 246 11.43 -23.64 -18.87
N THR A 247 11.91 -22.89 -19.87
CA THR A 247 13.32 -22.49 -19.99
C THR A 247 13.41 -20.95 -19.94
N ALA A 248 13.21 -20.42 -18.73
CA ALA A 248 13.38 -19.03 -18.28
C ALA A 248 13.47 -17.95 -19.38
N PRO A 249 12.35 -17.28 -19.63
CA PRO A 249 12.27 -15.88 -19.22
C PRO A 249 11.34 -15.70 -18.02
N LEU A 250 11.60 -14.66 -17.24
CA LEU A 250 10.76 -14.16 -16.14
C LEU A 250 9.26 -14.21 -16.52
N TYR A 251 8.43 -14.86 -15.70
CA TYR A 251 6.99 -14.88 -15.93
C TYR A 251 6.40 -13.50 -15.63
N LEU A 252 5.86 -12.84 -16.67
CA LEU A 252 5.35 -11.47 -16.56
C LEU A 252 3.94 -11.37 -15.93
N GLY A 253 3.16 -12.46 -15.99
CA GLY A 253 1.80 -12.53 -15.44
C GLY A 253 1.76 -12.65 -13.91
N SER A 254 0.62 -12.44 -13.26
CA SER A 254 0.52 -12.58 -11.80
C SER A 254 0.40 -14.03 -11.32
N VAL A 255 0.62 -14.29 -10.02
CA VAL A 255 0.39 -15.61 -9.40
C VAL A 255 -1.06 -16.08 -9.66
N ASN A 256 -2.03 -15.18 -9.47
CA ASN A 256 -3.44 -15.48 -9.72
C ASN A 256 -3.75 -15.75 -11.19
N HIS A 257 -3.05 -15.07 -12.11
CA HIS A 257 -3.17 -15.37 -13.53
C HIS A 257 -2.68 -16.80 -13.82
N LEU A 258 -1.52 -17.19 -13.28
CA LEU A 258 -0.98 -18.54 -13.42
C LEU A 258 -1.93 -19.59 -12.80
N GLU A 259 -2.44 -19.35 -11.58
CA GLU A 259 -3.41 -20.24 -10.94
C GLU A 259 -4.68 -20.38 -11.79
N SER A 260 -5.16 -19.26 -12.38
CA SER A 260 -6.32 -19.26 -13.27
C SER A 260 -6.07 -20.08 -14.55
N LEU A 261 -4.88 -19.99 -15.14
CA LEU A 261 -4.48 -20.83 -16.27
C LEU A 261 -4.48 -22.31 -15.89
N ILE A 262 -3.86 -22.67 -14.76
CA ILE A 262 -3.83 -24.05 -14.23
C ILE A 262 -5.26 -24.56 -13.95
N ARG A 263 -6.16 -23.68 -13.51
CA ARG A 263 -7.57 -24.04 -13.30
C ARG A 263 -8.30 -24.33 -14.60
N LYS A 264 -8.01 -23.56 -15.66
CA LYS A 264 -8.64 -23.69 -16.98
C LYS A 264 -8.06 -24.84 -17.81
N THR A 265 -6.81 -25.22 -17.59
CA THR A 265 -6.24 -26.41 -18.21
C THR A 265 -6.97 -27.63 -17.70
N GLY A 266 -7.80 -28.23 -18.56
CA GLY A 266 -8.43 -29.52 -18.30
C GLY A 266 -7.36 -30.61 -18.32
N PHE A 267 -7.26 -31.36 -17.23
CA PHE A 267 -6.67 -32.69 -17.26
C PHE A 267 -7.85 -33.64 -17.27
N ASP A 268 -8.10 -34.28 -18.41
CA ASP A 268 -9.11 -35.35 -18.49
C ASP A 268 -8.59 -36.55 -17.72
N CYS A 269 -8.88 -36.56 -16.43
CA CYS A 269 -8.66 -37.71 -15.60
C CYS A 269 -9.92 -38.56 -15.60
N VAL A 270 -9.84 -39.71 -16.27
CA VAL A 270 -10.92 -40.71 -16.35
C VAL A 270 -11.16 -41.40 -14.98
N CYS A 271 -10.31 -41.15 -13.98
CA CYS A 271 -10.46 -41.73 -12.65
C CYS A 271 -11.56 -41.00 -11.85
N LYS A 272 -12.66 -41.70 -11.58
CA LYS A 272 -13.77 -41.22 -10.73
C LYS A 272 -13.42 -41.09 -9.23
N VAL A 273 -12.19 -41.46 -8.83
CA VAL A 273 -11.72 -41.41 -7.44
C VAL A 273 -10.61 -40.36 -7.31
N LEU A 274 -10.74 -39.46 -6.34
CA LEU A 274 -9.82 -38.33 -6.06
C LEU A 274 -8.48 -38.77 -5.43
N HIS A 275 -7.74 -39.68 -6.05
CA HIS A 275 -6.35 -39.90 -5.62
C HIS A 275 -5.48 -38.73 -6.10
N SER A 276 -4.54 -38.26 -5.27
CA SER A 276 -3.51 -37.29 -5.67
C SER A 276 -2.68 -37.79 -6.86
N GLU A 277 -2.45 -39.09 -6.91
CA GLU A 277 -1.79 -39.84 -7.99
C GLU A 277 -2.69 -40.12 -9.20
N CYS A 278 -3.96 -39.72 -9.18
CA CYS A 278 -4.87 -39.83 -10.32
C CYS A 278 -5.33 -38.44 -10.81
N ASN A 279 -5.68 -37.50 -9.93
CA ASN A 279 -6.02 -36.12 -10.26
C ASN A 279 -4.93 -35.13 -9.78
N PRO A 280 -3.92 -34.87 -10.62
CA PRO A 280 -2.77 -34.04 -10.23
C PRO A 280 -3.17 -32.59 -9.96
N LEU A 281 -4.17 -32.08 -10.69
CA LEU A 281 -4.64 -30.70 -10.56
C LEU A 281 -5.24 -30.40 -9.19
N HIS A 282 -5.99 -31.34 -8.60
CA HIS A 282 -6.56 -31.14 -7.27
C HIS A 282 -5.46 -31.01 -6.21
N HIS A 283 -4.43 -31.85 -6.31
CA HIS A 283 -3.25 -31.79 -5.46
C HIS A 283 -2.49 -30.47 -5.67
N ILE A 284 -2.15 -30.13 -6.92
CA ILE A 284 -1.49 -28.87 -7.27
C ILE A 284 -2.26 -27.66 -6.73
N ARG A 285 -3.59 -27.62 -6.86
CA ARG A 285 -4.41 -26.53 -6.30
C ARG A 285 -4.30 -26.44 -4.79
N THR A 286 -4.26 -27.57 -4.11
CA THR A 286 -4.09 -27.62 -2.64
C THR A 286 -2.72 -27.09 -2.25
N GLU A 287 -1.67 -27.54 -2.94
CA GLU A 287 -0.29 -27.09 -2.72
C GLU A 287 -0.12 -25.59 -3.01
N ILE A 288 -0.70 -25.07 -4.10
CA ILE A 288 -0.69 -23.62 -4.41
C ILE A 288 -1.31 -22.82 -3.26
N ARG A 289 -2.46 -23.27 -2.73
CA ARG A 289 -3.09 -22.60 -1.58
C ARG A 289 -2.22 -22.66 -0.33
N GLN A 290 -1.53 -23.77 -0.10
CA GLN A 290 -0.60 -23.90 1.03
C GLN A 290 0.62 -22.99 0.87
N LEU A 291 1.19 -22.91 -0.34
CA LEU A 291 2.28 -21.99 -0.66
C LEU A 291 1.90 -20.54 -0.39
N VAL A 292 0.71 -20.11 -0.83
CA VAL A 292 0.21 -18.75 -0.58
C VAL A 292 -0.01 -18.49 0.91
N LYS A 293 -0.53 -19.48 1.66
CA LYS A 293 -0.70 -19.36 3.12
C LYS A 293 0.62 -19.35 3.89
N ALA A 294 1.67 -19.97 3.34
CA ALA A 294 2.99 -20.08 3.95
C ALA A 294 3.92 -18.90 3.60
N VAL A 295 3.43 -17.90 2.86
CA VAL A 295 4.20 -16.68 2.56
C VAL A 295 4.61 -16.02 3.87
N SER A 296 5.91 -15.86 4.06
CA SER A 296 6.47 -15.18 5.22
C SER A 296 6.05 -13.70 5.23
N PRO A 297 5.96 -13.06 6.42
CA PRO A 297 5.68 -11.64 6.50
C PRO A 297 6.64 -10.82 5.61
N LEU A 298 6.08 -9.88 4.84
CA LEU A 298 6.83 -9.00 3.93
C LEU A 298 7.54 -7.84 4.65
N VAL A 299 7.38 -7.76 5.96
CA VAL A 299 7.94 -6.72 6.83
C VAL A 299 8.83 -7.36 7.88
N SER A 300 9.97 -6.71 8.13
CA SER A 300 10.91 -7.05 9.19
C SER A 300 10.36 -6.71 10.58
N ASP A 301 10.95 -7.28 11.63
CA ASP A 301 10.56 -6.99 13.02
C ASP A 301 10.67 -5.50 13.37
N ALA A 302 11.66 -4.81 12.81
CA ALA A 302 11.84 -3.37 13.00
C ALA A 302 10.69 -2.56 12.35
N GLU A 303 10.25 -2.96 11.15
CA GLU A 303 9.10 -2.35 10.47
C GLU A 303 7.79 -2.67 11.19
N VAL A 304 7.64 -3.87 11.76
CA VAL A 304 6.51 -4.23 12.62
C VAL A 304 6.45 -3.36 13.87
N GLU A 305 7.59 -3.14 14.54
CA GLU A 305 7.64 -2.26 15.71
C GLU A 305 7.34 -0.80 15.32
N ARG A 306 7.78 -0.34 14.14
CA ARG A 306 7.39 0.98 13.62
C ARG A 306 5.87 1.06 13.41
N LEU A 307 5.26 0.07 12.74
CA LEU A 307 3.82 0.01 12.54
C LEU A 307 3.08 0.08 13.87
N ARG A 308 3.54 -0.64 14.90
CA ARG A 308 2.97 -0.57 16.26
C ARG A 308 3.05 0.83 16.86
N LYS A 309 4.20 1.49 16.74
CA LYS A 309 4.38 2.88 17.21
C LYS A 309 3.45 3.85 16.47
N GLN A 310 3.30 3.69 15.16
CA GLN A 310 2.39 4.52 14.36
C GLN A 310 0.92 4.27 14.72
N ALA A 311 0.53 3.01 14.97
CA ALA A 311 -0.82 2.68 15.40
C ALA A 311 -1.19 3.36 16.73
N ASN A 312 -0.22 3.50 17.64
CA ASN A 312 -0.42 4.23 18.89
C ASN A 312 -0.55 5.74 18.65
N LYS A 313 0.24 6.32 17.74
CA LYS A 313 0.14 7.74 17.35
C LYS A 313 -1.20 8.06 16.70
N SER A 314 -1.64 7.23 15.75
CA SER A 314 -2.89 7.39 15.01
C SER A 314 -4.13 7.03 15.84
N GLY A 315 -3.96 6.29 16.93
CA GLY A 315 -5.04 5.80 17.78
C GLY A 315 -5.70 4.51 17.30
N LEU A 316 -5.21 3.91 16.21
CA LEU A 316 -5.67 2.59 15.73
C LEU A 316 -5.20 1.43 16.61
N GLY A 317 -4.13 1.62 17.39
CA GLY A 317 -3.61 0.61 18.32
C GLY A 317 -4.42 0.46 19.61
N LEU A 318 -5.36 1.36 19.87
CA LEU A 318 -6.21 1.32 21.06
C LEU A 318 -7.40 0.40 20.80
N LYS A 319 -7.52 -0.67 21.59
CA LYS A 319 -8.76 -1.44 21.66
C LYS A 319 -9.88 -0.49 22.09
N ARG A 320 -11.03 -0.53 21.40
CA ARG A 320 -12.22 0.19 21.85
C ARG A 320 -12.60 -0.32 23.25
N PRO A 321 -13.12 0.53 24.16
CA PRO A 321 -13.47 0.14 25.53
C PRO A 321 -14.53 -0.97 25.66
N THR A 322 -15.06 -1.50 24.56
CA THR A 322 -16.13 -2.52 24.54
C THR A 322 -15.61 -3.97 24.50
N GLU A 323 -14.30 -4.21 24.59
CA GLU A 323 -13.71 -5.56 24.73
C GLU A 323 -13.08 -5.80 26.10
N MET A 324 -13.42 -4.99 27.10
CA MET A 324 -13.15 -5.27 28.51
C MET A 324 -14.48 -5.55 29.19
N ASP A 325 -14.59 -6.76 29.75
CA ASP A 325 -15.66 -7.29 30.58
C ASP A 325 -16.88 -7.92 29.88
N GLU A 326 -16.65 -9.08 29.27
CA GLU A 326 -17.49 -10.26 29.52
C GLU A 326 -16.57 -11.40 30.00
N SER A 327 -16.28 -11.41 31.31
CA SER A 327 -15.65 -12.52 32.04
C SER A 327 -16.70 -13.28 32.82
#